data_AF-A0AA86PIP5-F1
#
_entry.id   AF-A0AA86PIP5-F1
#
_cell.length_a   1.000
_cell.length_b   1.000
_cell.length_c   1.000
_cell.angle_alpha   90.00
_cell.angle_beta   90.00
_cell.angle_gamma   90.00
#
_symmetry.space_group_name_H-M   'P 1'
#
loop_
_entity.id
_entity.type
_entity.pdbx_description
1 polymer ?
#
loop_
_entity_poly.entity_id
_entity_poly.type
_entity_poly.pdbx_seq_one_letter_code
_entity_poly.pdbx_strand_id
1 'polypeptide(L)'
;MDTNYQELFDSAFVQAINAKFGTSVETPKQAYDVFIEKSENGRTKFDLWKQMSVLLDVTPKKIHDYFHNTWSKQFCDNIYDYRPEIERIIAELVNFCSIKDLVVTIQCRLQISYPTLKLHYQTLYQFVNYQVKILNDNKQNKKKQEVRYQNVKRKVQSQFISQNIQRTLNCISEYNALSFIQNEFINCSQVIEHNQELITQSQSMENCIHAEVPLRTFQEQSQYGLTQTLNETAKYDGYDYEMF
;
A
#
# COMPACT_ATOMS: atom_id res chain seq x y z
N MET A 1 -32.03 -34.89 1.47
CA MET A 1 -32.81 -35.67 0.49
C MET A 1 -33.28 -36.90 1.21
N ASP A 2 -34.53 -37.29 1.01
CA ASP A 2 -35.03 -38.55 1.57
C ASP A 2 -34.19 -39.70 1.04
N THR A 3 -33.77 -40.61 1.92
CA THR A 3 -32.98 -41.81 1.63
C THR A 3 -33.54 -42.61 0.44
N ASN A 4 -34.86 -42.53 0.25
CA ASN A 4 -35.60 -43.14 -0.85
C ASN A 4 -35.10 -42.71 -2.26
N TYR A 5 -34.72 -41.44 -2.46
CA TYR A 5 -34.28 -40.97 -3.79
C TYR A 5 -32.90 -41.49 -4.19
N GLN A 6 -32.03 -41.73 -3.22
CA GLN A 6 -30.68 -42.23 -3.49
C GLN A 6 -30.72 -43.70 -3.91
N GLU A 7 -31.49 -44.53 -3.21
CA GLU A 7 -31.68 -45.94 -3.57
C GLU A 7 -32.32 -46.10 -4.95
N LEU A 8 -33.29 -45.24 -5.29
CA LEU A 8 -33.90 -45.21 -6.62
C LEU A 8 -32.87 -44.85 -7.70
N PHE A 9 -32.03 -43.84 -7.45
CA PHE A 9 -30.96 -43.47 -8.39
C PHE A 9 -29.92 -44.58 -8.54
N ASP A 10 -29.49 -45.19 -7.43
CA ASP A 10 -28.54 -46.31 -7.39
C ASP A 10 -29.03 -47.47 -8.26
N SER A 11 -30.27 -47.90 -8.06
CA SER A 11 -30.89 -48.98 -8.83
C SER A 11 -30.99 -48.64 -10.32
N ALA A 12 -31.49 -47.44 -10.65
CA ALA A 12 -31.63 -46.99 -12.03
C ALA A 12 -30.26 -46.87 -12.74
N PHE A 13 -29.23 -46.42 -12.02
CA PHE A 13 -27.87 -46.31 -12.57
C PHE A 13 -27.27 -47.68 -12.87
N VAL A 14 -27.36 -48.64 -11.94
CA VAL A 14 -26.93 -50.03 -12.13
C VAL A 14 -27.64 -50.66 -13.33
N GLN A 15 -28.97 -50.52 -13.40
CA GLN A 15 -29.77 -51.05 -14.51
C GLN A 15 -29.35 -50.43 -15.86
N ALA A 16 -29.16 -49.11 -15.92
CA ALA A 16 -28.75 -48.42 -17.14
C ALA A 16 -27.35 -48.85 -17.59
N ILE A 17 -26.40 -49.04 -16.66
CA ILE A 17 -25.05 -49.53 -16.98
C ILE A 17 -25.08 -50.96 -17.54
N ASN A 18 -25.80 -51.87 -16.88
CA ASN A 18 -25.96 -53.25 -17.36
C ASN A 18 -26.59 -53.30 -18.76
N ALA A 19 -27.65 -52.51 -18.97
CA ALA A 19 -28.32 -52.44 -20.28
C ALA A 19 -27.43 -51.83 -21.37
N LYS A 20 -26.66 -50.78 -21.06
CA LYS A 20 -25.84 -50.05 -22.05
C LYS A 20 -24.58 -50.83 -22.45
N PHE A 21 -23.93 -51.50 -21.49
CA PHE A 21 -22.62 -52.11 -21.70
C PHE A 21 -22.63 -53.64 -21.69
N GLY A 22 -23.80 -54.27 -21.51
CA GLY A 22 -23.92 -55.73 -21.45
C GLY A 22 -23.12 -56.36 -20.30
N THR A 23 -22.94 -55.62 -19.21
CA THR A 23 -22.25 -56.08 -18.00
C THR A 23 -23.24 -56.64 -16.98
N SER A 24 -22.73 -57.35 -15.98
CA SER A 24 -23.49 -57.78 -14.80
C SER A 24 -22.85 -57.18 -13.56
N VAL A 25 -23.12 -55.90 -13.30
CA VAL A 25 -22.75 -55.23 -12.06
C VAL A 25 -23.92 -55.26 -11.08
N GLU A 26 -23.62 -55.47 -9.80
CA GLU A 26 -24.62 -55.61 -8.73
C GLU A 26 -24.67 -54.39 -7.81
N THR A 27 -23.55 -53.64 -7.72
CA THR A 27 -23.43 -52.52 -6.79
C THR A 27 -23.25 -51.18 -7.52
N PRO A 28 -23.71 -50.07 -6.92
CA PRO A 28 -23.46 -48.71 -7.42
C PRO A 28 -21.99 -48.40 -7.71
N LYS A 29 -21.08 -48.88 -6.84
CA LYS A 29 -19.63 -48.68 -7.00
C LYS A 29 -19.10 -49.37 -8.25
N GLN A 30 -19.46 -50.64 -8.48
CA GLN A 30 -19.06 -51.38 -9.68
C GLN A 30 -19.61 -50.71 -10.94
N ALA A 31 -20.87 -50.27 -10.90
CA ALA A 31 -21.49 -49.54 -12.00
C ALA A 31 -20.73 -48.24 -12.31
N TYR A 32 -20.31 -47.50 -11.27
CA TYR A 32 -19.50 -46.29 -11.42
C TYR A 32 -18.13 -46.58 -12.03
N ASP A 33 -17.43 -47.62 -11.57
CA ASP A 33 -16.12 -47.98 -12.12
C ASP A 33 -16.23 -48.38 -13.61
N VAL A 34 -17.25 -49.18 -13.99
CA VAL A 34 -17.55 -49.51 -15.40
C VAL A 34 -17.88 -48.26 -16.22
N PHE A 35 -18.64 -47.32 -15.64
CA PHE A 35 -18.95 -46.06 -16.29
C PHE A 35 -17.67 -45.27 -16.60
N ILE A 36 -16.76 -45.11 -15.63
CA ILE A 36 -15.51 -44.36 -15.83
C ILE A 36 -14.63 -45.03 -16.89
N GLU A 37 -14.53 -46.35 -16.88
CA GLU A 37 -13.73 -47.11 -17.84
C GLU A 37 -14.28 -47.04 -19.27
N LYS A 38 -15.59 -47.26 -19.44
CA LYS A 38 -16.18 -47.46 -20.78
C LYS A 38 -16.78 -46.19 -21.41
N SER A 39 -16.93 -45.09 -20.67
CA SER A 39 -17.58 -43.87 -21.16
C SER A 39 -16.59 -42.83 -21.73
N GLU A 40 -15.73 -43.26 -22.66
CA GLU A 40 -14.75 -42.36 -23.29
C GLU A 40 -15.43 -41.27 -24.15
N ASN A 41 -16.54 -41.61 -24.81
CA ASN A 41 -17.23 -40.73 -25.75
C ASN A 41 -18.45 -40.03 -25.13
N GLY A 42 -18.60 -38.72 -25.41
CA GLY A 42 -19.71 -37.90 -24.92
C GLY A 42 -21.09 -38.43 -25.33
N ARG A 43 -21.21 -39.07 -26.51
CA ARG A 43 -22.46 -39.69 -26.97
C ARG A 43 -22.89 -40.84 -26.04
N THR A 44 -21.97 -41.67 -25.59
CA THR A 44 -22.25 -42.79 -24.68
C THR A 44 -22.84 -42.29 -23.36
N LYS A 45 -22.27 -41.21 -22.81
CA LYS A 45 -22.79 -40.56 -21.59
C LYS A 45 -24.19 -40.02 -21.79
N PHE A 46 -24.42 -39.30 -22.90
CA PHE A 46 -25.73 -38.75 -23.22
C PHE A 46 -26.82 -39.82 -23.32
N ASP A 47 -26.53 -40.93 -24.01
CA ASP A 47 -27.47 -42.05 -24.14
C ASP A 47 -27.81 -42.67 -22.78
N LEU A 48 -26.82 -42.78 -21.89
CA LEU A 48 -27.03 -43.30 -20.53
C LEU A 48 -28.00 -42.40 -19.74
N TRP A 49 -27.79 -41.07 -19.78
CA TRP A 49 -28.68 -40.11 -19.12
C TRP A 49 -30.08 -40.14 -19.69
N LYS A 50 -30.22 -40.38 -21.00
CA LYS A 50 -31.51 -40.58 -21.65
C LYS A 50 -32.19 -41.86 -21.16
N GLN A 51 -31.46 -42.97 -20.99
CA GLN A 51 -32.04 -44.21 -20.44
C GLN A 51 -32.50 -44.00 -18.99
N MET A 52 -31.66 -43.39 -18.16
CA MET A 52 -32.04 -43.09 -16.77
C MET A 52 -33.23 -42.13 -16.69
N SER A 53 -33.40 -41.22 -17.64
CA SER A 53 -34.55 -40.30 -17.65
C SER A 53 -35.89 -41.00 -17.76
N VAL A 54 -35.93 -42.13 -18.46
CA VAL A 54 -37.13 -42.96 -18.59
C VAL A 54 -37.40 -43.73 -17.28
N LEU A 55 -36.35 -44.22 -16.61
CA LEU A 55 -36.48 -44.97 -15.36
C LEU A 55 -36.91 -44.10 -14.18
N LEU A 56 -36.45 -42.85 -14.15
CA LEU A 56 -36.65 -41.93 -13.02
C LEU A 56 -37.76 -40.90 -13.25
N ASP A 57 -38.30 -40.80 -14.47
CA ASP A 57 -39.23 -39.74 -14.89
C ASP A 57 -38.68 -38.31 -14.64
N VAL A 58 -37.39 -38.11 -14.95
CA VAL A 58 -36.67 -36.84 -14.73
C VAL A 58 -35.86 -36.51 -15.98
N THR A 59 -35.74 -35.22 -16.32
CA THR A 59 -34.98 -34.81 -17.51
C THR A 59 -33.50 -35.26 -17.46
N PRO A 60 -32.90 -35.67 -18.60
CA PRO A 60 -31.50 -36.12 -18.63
C PRO A 60 -30.51 -35.12 -18.04
N LYS A 61 -30.78 -33.82 -18.21
CA LYS A 61 -29.97 -32.74 -17.64
C LYS A 61 -29.93 -32.78 -16.12
N LYS A 62 -31.08 -32.95 -15.45
CA LYS A 62 -31.15 -33.05 -13.98
C LYS A 62 -30.40 -34.27 -13.46
N ILE A 63 -30.49 -35.39 -14.17
CA ILE A 63 -29.77 -36.64 -13.84
C ILE A 63 -28.26 -36.43 -13.95
N HIS A 64 -27.79 -35.87 -15.06
CA HIS A 64 -26.40 -35.50 -15.26
C HIS A 64 -25.89 -34.57 -14.16
N ASP A 65 -26.65 -33.52 -13.85
CA ASP A 65 -26.26 -32.53 -12.84
C ASP A 65 -26.21 -33.15 -11.44
N TYR A 66 -27.17 -34.00 -11.08
CA TYR A 66 -27.17 -34.73 -9.82
C TYR A 66 -25.99 -35.72 -9.73
N PHE A 67 -25.74 -36.47 -10.81
CA PHE A 67 -24.61 -37.40 -10.92
C PHE A 67 -23.29 -36.68 -10.63
N HIS A 68 -22.99 -35.61 -11.37
CA HIS A 68 -21.70 -34.91 -11.27
C HIS A 68 -21.53 -34.11 -9.97
N ASN A 69 -22.60 -33.51 -9.45
CA ASN A 69 -22.50 -32.61 -8.31
C ASN A 69 -22.65 -33.32 -6.97
N THR A 70 -23.30 -34.49 -6.94
CA THR A 70 -23.66 -35.15 -5.68
C THR A 70 -23.22 -36.62 -5.70
N TRP A 71 -23.80 -37.42 -6.59
CA TRP A 71 -23.73 -38.87 -6.48
C TRP A 71 -22.34 -39.45 -6.74
N SER A 72 -21.62 -38.98 -7.77
CA SER A 72 -20.29 -39.49 -8.11
C SER A 72 -19.25 -39.27 -7.00
N LYS A 73 -19.43 -38.20 -6.21
CA LYS A 73 -18.49 -37.80 -5.16
C LYS A 73 -18.40 -38.81 -4.02
N GLN A 74 -19.45 -39.60 -3.78
CA GLN A 74 -19.44 -40.63 -2.74
C GLN A 74 -18.43 -41.75 -3.00
N PHE A 75 -17.96 -41.88 -4.25
CA PHE A 75 -16.98 -42.89 -4.67
C PHE A 75 -15.56 -42.35 -4.76
N CYS A 76 -15.35 -41.09 -4.37
CA CYS A 76 -14.08 -40.40 -4.37
C CYS A 76 -13.63 -40.10 -2.94
N ASP A 77 -12.32 -40.01 -2.75
CA ASP A 77 -11.74 -39.64 -1.47
C ASP A 77 -11.93 -38.15 -1.19
N ASN A 78 -11.94 -37.82 0.11
CA ASN A 78 -12.08 -36.45 0.56
C ASN A 78 -10.78 -35.66 0.29
N ILE A 79 -10.88 -34.64 -0.56
CA ILE A 79 -9.73 -33.79 -0.92
C ILE A 79 -9.10 -33.08 0.28
N TYR A 80 -9.88 -32.79 1.33
CA TYR A 80 -9.40 -32.03 2.49
C TYR A 80 -8.36 -32.79 3.30
N ASP A 81 -8.36 -34.13 3.25
CA ASP A 81 -7.39 -34.97 3.94
C ASP A 81 -5.99 -34.83 3.33
N TYR A 82 -5.90 -34.43 2.06
CA TYR A 82 -4.67 -34.23 1.30
C TYR A 82 -4.34 -32.75 1.05
N ARG A 83 -5.10 -31.85 1.69
CA ARG A 83 -4.99 -30.40 1.46
C ARG A 83 -3.57 -29.85 1.61
N PRO A 84 -2.80 -30.15 2.68
CA PRO A 84 -1.46 -29.59 2.85
C PRO A 84 -0.50 -30.00 1.71
N GLU A 85 -0.60 -31.23 1.25
CA GLU A 85 0.25 -31.74 0.16
C GLU A 85 -0.14 -31.11 -1.19
N ILE A 86 -1.44 -30.96 -1.45
CA ILE A 86 -1.94 -30.27 -2.64
C ILE A 86 -1.47 -28.80 -2.65
N GLU A 87 -1.64 -28.08 -1.54
CA GLU A 87 -1.20 -26.67 -1.41
C GLU A 87 0.32 -26.52 -1.62
N ARG A 88 1.12 -27.48 -1.12
CA ARG A 88 2.57 -27.52 -1.36
C ARG A 88 2.90 -27.68 -2.84
N ILE A 89 2.26 -28.61 -3.54
CA ILE A 89 2.48 -28.84 -4.98
C ILE A 89 2.04 -27.61 -5.80
N ILE A 90 0.92 -26.97 -5.43
CA ILE A 90 0.47 -25.72 -6.06
C ILE A 90 1.53 -24.63 -5.90
N ALA A 91 2.03 -24.40 -4.68
CA ALA A 91 3.03 -23.37 -4.43
C ALA A 91 4.32 -23.59 -5.23
N GLU A 92 4.75 -24.84 -5.41
CA GLU A 92 5.90 -25.24 -6.20
C GLU A 92 5.69 -24.95 -7.70
N LEU A 93 4.52 -25.28 -8.25
CA LEU A 93 4.30 -25.39 -9.70
C LEU A 93 3.47 -24.26 -10.33
N VAL A 94 2.78 -23.44 -9.53
CA VAL A 94 1.80 -22.44 -10.03
C VAL A 94 2.38 -21.43 -11.03
N ASN A 95 3.70 -21.17 -10.98
CA ASN A 95 4.35 -20.23 -11.90
C ASN A 95 4.83 -20.88 -13.21
N PHE A 96 4.73 -22.21 -13.35
CA PHE A 96 5.34 -22.96 -14.44
C PHE A 96 4.34 -23.67 -15.37
N CYS A 97 3.12 -23.92 -14.90
CA CYS A 97 2.13 -24.69 -15.66
C CYS A 97 0.73 -24.07 -15.60
N SER A 98 -0.12 -24.46 -16.54
CA SER A 98 -1.53 -24.05 -16.54
C SER A 98 -2.28 -24.73 -15.39
N ILE A 99 -3.45 -24.19 -15.00
CA ILE A 99 -4.30 -24.81 -13.96
C ILE A 99 -4.67 -26.25 -14.33
N LYS A 100 -4.91 -26.54 -15.61
CA LYS A 100 -5.25 -27.89 -16.07
C LYS A 100 -4.08 -28.85 -15.86
N ASP A 101 -2.88 -28.45 -16.26
CA ASP A 101 -1.67 -29.26 -16.09
C ASP A 101 -1.32 -29.45 -14.62
N LEU A 102 -1.57 -28.42 -13.80
CA LEU A 102 -1.38 -28.48 -12.36
C LEU A 102 -2.28 -29.52 -11.71
N VAL A 103 -3.57 -29.56 -12.08
CA VAL A 103 -4.51 -30.58 -11.60
C VAL A 103 -4.05 -31.99 -11.96
N VAL A 104 -3.65 -32.21 -13.22
CA VAL A 104 -3.13 -33.51 -13.66
C VAL A 104 -1.86 -33.89 -12.89
N THR A 105 -0.94 -32.95 -12.72
CA THR A 105 0.31 -33.18 -11.97
C THR A 105 0.05 -33.53 -10.52
N ILE A 106 -0.90 -32.85 -9.87
CA ILE A 106 -1.32 -33.15 -8.49
C ILE A 106 -1.91 -34.55 -8.41
N GLN A 107 -2.81 -34.92 -9.33
CA GLN A 107 -3.38 -36.28 -9.38
C GLN A 107 -2.28 -37.34 -9.53
N CYS A 108 -1.36 -37.16 -10.49
CA CYS A 108 -0.26 -38.10 -10.70
C CYS A 108 0.65 -38.23 -9.46
N ARG A 109 1.06 -37.10 -8.85
CA ARG A 109 1.91 -37.12 -7.65
C ARG A 109 1.23 -37.80 -6.47
N LEU A 110 -0.04 -37.50 -6.23
CA LEU A 110 -0.79 -38.15 -5.15
C LEU A 110 -1.03 -39.63 -5.45
N GLN A 111 -1.27 -40.04 -6.69
CA GLN A 111 -1.42 -41.45 -7.04
C GLN A 111 -0.12 -42.24 -6.87
N ILE A 112 1.04 -41.63 -7.05
CA ILE A 112 2.33 -42.27 -6.75
C ILE A 112 2.45 -42.55 -5.24
N SER A 113 2.08 -41.59 -4.38
CA SER A 113 2.13 -41.74 -2.92
C SER A 113 1.00 -42.61 -2.37
N TYR A 114 -0.17 -42.55 -3.01
CA TYR A 114 -1.42 -43.20 -2.58
C TYR A 114 -2.07 -43.90 -3.80
N PRO A 115 -1.62 -45.10 -4.19
CA PRO A 115 -2.06 -45.78 -5.41
C PRO A 115 -3.56 -46.02 -5.53
N THR A 116 -4.28 -46.11 -4.41
CA THR A 116 -5.73 -46.33 -4.37
C THR A 116 -6.53 -45.03 -4.36
N LEU A 117 -5.89 -43.87 -4.28
CA LEU A 117 -6.55 -42.57 -4.15
C LEU A 117 -7.30 -42.19 -5.44
N LYS A 118 -8.58 -41.88 -5.28
CA LYS A 118 -9.49 -41.43 -6.33
C LYS A 118 -10.07 -40.06 -5.95
N LEU A 119 -9.44 -38.98 -6.41
CA LEU A 119 -9.97 -37.62 -6.26
C LEU A 119 -10.95 -37.26 -7.37
N HIS A 120 -12.06 -36.62 -7.01
CA HIS A 120 -13.02 -36.09 -7.99
C HIS A 120 -12.40 -34.90 -8.75
N TYR A 121 -12.24 -35.04 -10.07
CA TYR A 121 -11.54 -34.06 -10.93
C TYR A 121 -12.09 -32.64 -10.79
N GLN A 122 -13.40 -32.45 -10.89
CA GLN A 122 -14.00 -31.11 -10.84
C GLN A 122 -13.80 -30.44 -9.48
N THR A 123 -13.88 -31.22 -8.39
CA THR A 123 -13.64 -30.72 -7.03
C THR A 123 -12.19 -30.30 -6.87
N LEU A 124 -11.26 -31.12 -7.35
CA LEU A 124 -9.83 -30.79 -7.35
C LEU A 124 -9.54 -29.55 -8.20
N TYR A 125 -10.11 -29.45 -9.40
CA TYR A 125 -9.97 -28.29 -10.27
C TYR A 125 -10.44 -27.00 -9.60
N GLN A 126 -11.63 -27.01 -8.97
CA GLN A 126 -12.15 -25.86 -8.25
C GLN A 126 -11.26 -25.48 -7.07
N PHE A 127 -10.78 -26.47 -6.31
CA PHE A 127 -9.86 -26.25 -5.20
C PHE A 127 -8.56 -25.60 -5.68
N VAL A 128 -7.91 -26.16 -6.71
CA VAL A 128 -6.67 -25.62 -7.29
C VAL A 128 -6.88 -24.20 -7.79
N ASN A 129 -7.94 -23.95 -8.57
CA ASN A 129 -8.24 -22.62 -9.10
C ASN A 129 -8.42 -21.58 -7.97
N TYR A 130 -9.12 -21.95 -6.90
CA TYR A 130 -9.29 -21.09 -5.72
C TYR A 130 -7.96 -20.78 -5.03
N GLN A 131 -7.12 -21.79 -4.82
CA GLN A 131 -5.80 -21.61 -4.19
C GLN A 131 -4.87 -20.74 -5.04
N VAL A 132 -4.84 -20.95 -6.35
CA VAL A 132 -4.06 -20.12 -7.29
C VAL A 132 -4.52 -18.67 -7.23
N LYS A 133 -5.84 -18.43 -7.16
CA LYS A 133 -6.38 -17.07 -6.98
C LYS A 133 -5.87 -16.43 -5.68
N ILE A 134 -5.93 -17.12 -4.55
CA ILE A 134 -5.41 -16.62 -3.27
C ILE A 134 -3.93 -16.25 -3.37
N LEU A 135 -3.11 -17.11 -3.98
CA LEU A 135 -1.67 -16.86 -4.14
C LEU A 135 -1.42 -15.61 -4.99
N ASN A 136 -2.17 -15.43 -6.07
CA ASN A 136 -2.07 -14.26 -6.93
C ASN A 136 -2.51 -12.97 -6.23
N ASP A 137 -3.62 -13.01 -5.50
CA ASP A 137 -4.13 -11.88 -4.73
C ASP A 137 -3.13 -11.46 -3.64
N ASN A 138 -2.53 -12.42 -2.95
CA ASN A 138 -1.47 -12.16 -1.96
C ASN A 138 -0.23 -11.53 -2.58
N LYS A 139 0.19 -11.97 -3.78
CA LYS A 139 1.32 -11.40 -4.51
C LYS A 139 1.05 -9.95 -4.92
N GLN A 140 -0.16 -9.65 -5.37
CA GLN A 140 -0.56 -8.28 -5.72
C GLN A 140 -0.62 -7.37 -4.48
N ASN A 141 -1.16 -7.87 -3.37
CA ASN A 141 -1.25 -7.12 -2.12
C ASN A 141 0.13 -6.79 -1.54
N LYS A 142 1.08 -7.74 -1.58
CA LYS A 142 2.48 -7.49 -1.18
C LYS A 142 3.11 -6.38 -2.02
N LYS A 143 2.97 -6.42 -3.35
CA LYS A 143 3.47 -5.34 -4.24
C LYS A 143 2.85 -3.98 -3.93
N LYS A 144 1.53 -3.92 -3.68
CA LYS A 144 0.84 -2.68 -3.30
C LYS A 144 1.37 -2.13 -1.98
N GLN A 145 1.61 -3.00 -0.99
CA GLN A 145 2.16 -2.63 0.31
C GLN A 145 3.60 -2.09 0.18
N GLU A 146 4.45 -2.74 -0.63
CA GLU A 146 5.81 -2.28 -0.91
C GLU A 146 5.82 -0.89 -1.58
N VAL A 147 4.98 -0.66 -2.59
CA VAL A 147 4.85 0.64 -3.24
C VAL A 147 4.38 1.71 -2.26
N ARG A 148 3.39 1.41 -1.41
CA ARG A 148 2.91 2.33 -0.38
C ARG A 148 4.03 2.68 0.61
N TYR A 149 4.80 1.69 1.05
CA TYR A 149 5.95 1.91 1.94
C TYR A 149 7.01 2.81 1.29
N GLN A 150 7.37 2.55 0.03
CA GLN A 150 8.35 3.38 -0.69
C GLN A 150 7.88 4.83 -0.88
N ASN A 151 6.59 5.04 -1.17
CA ASN A 151 6.01 6.38 -1.29
C ASN A 151 6.02 7.13 0.05
N VAL A 152 5.69 6.47 1.15
CA VAL A 152 5.79 7.06 2.50
C VAL A 152 7.24 7.42 2.82
N LYS A 153 8.19 6.52 2.56
CA LYS A 153 9.62 6.78 2.77
C LYS A 153 10.11 8.00 1.97
N ARG A 154 9.77 8.09 0.69
CA ARG A 154 10.11 9.24 -0.18
C ARG A 154 9.50 10.53 0.34
N LYS A 155 8.23 10.51 0.78
CA LYS A 155 7.56 11.69 1.33
C LYS A 155 8.26 12.19 2.60
N VAL A 156 8.57 11.28 3.53
CA VAL A 156 9.29 11.62 4.77
C VAL A 156 10.68 12.18 4.45
N GLN A 157 11.41 11.56 3.53
CA GLN A 157 12.73 12.03 3.11
C GLN A 157 12.66 13.43 2.45
N SER A 158 11.68 13.66 1.58
CA SER A 158 11.47 14.97 0.95
C SER A 158 11.14 16.04 2.00
N GLN A 159 10.29 15.74 2.98
CA GLN A 159 9.96 16.68 4.06
C GLN A 159 11.19 17.02 4.90
N PHE A 160 12.02 16.04 5.23
CA PHE A 160 13.27 16.26 5.96
C PHE A 160 14.24 17.15 5.17
N ILE A 161 14.41 16.88 3.87
CA ILE A 161 15.23 17.72 2.98
C ILE A 161 14.69 19.15 2.94
N SER A 162 13.38 19.34 2.74
CA SER A 162 12.74 20.66 2.74
C SER A 162 12.95 21.41 4.06
N GLN A 163 12.80 20.73 5.21
CA GLN A 163 13.05 21.33 6.53
C GLN A 163 14.52 21.76 6.71
N ASN A 164 15.46 20.95 6.25
CA ASN A 164 16.88 21.30 6.32
C ASN A 164 17.23 22.48 5.40
N ILE A 165 16.70 22.50 4.17
CA ILE A 165 16.84 23.65 3.27
C ILE A 165 16.31 24.92 3.95
N GLN A 166 15.13 24.86 4.55
CA GLN A 166 14.54 26.02 5.23
C GLN A 166 15.41 26.50 6.40
N ARG A 167 15.95 25.57 7.21
CA ARG A 167 16.88 25.92 8.30
C ARG A 167 18.13 26.60 7.77
N THR A 168 18.73 26.07 6.71
CA THR A 168 19.92 26.67 6.08
C THR A 168 19.63 28.07 5.55
N LEU A 169 18.47 28.27 4.90
CA LEU A 169 18.06 29.59 4.42
C LEU A 169 17.89 30.59 5.56
N ASN A 170 17.29 30.17 6.68
CA ASN A 170 17.16 31.01 7.87
C ASN A 170 18.54 31.40 8.43
N CYS A 171 19.48 30.45 8.56
CA CYS A 171 20.83 30.75 9.02
C CYS A 171 21.59 31.71 8.08
N ILE A 172 21.42 31.58 6.76
CA ILE A 172 22.00 32.51 5.78
C ILE A 172 21.40 33.92 5.96
N SER A 173 20.09 34.02 6.16
CA SER A 173 19.43 35.30 6.41
C SER A 173 19.92 35.97 7.68
N GLU A 174 20.08 35.21 8.78
CA GLU A 174 20.62 35.70 10.05
C GLU A 174 22.06 36.18 9.89
N TYR A 175 22.91 35.42 9.19
CA TYR A 175 24.29 35.82 8.91
C TYR A 175 24.37 37.12 8.10
N ASN A 176 23.55 37.25 7.06
CA ASN A 176 23.51 38.47 6.26
C ASN A 176 23.08 39.69 7.08
N ALA A 177 22.12 39.53 8.01
CA ALA A 177 21.71 40.59 8.91
C ALA A 177 22.85 41.00 9.87
N LEU A 178 23.58 40.03 10.42
CA LEU A 178 24.73 40.31 11.30
C LEU A 178 25.88 41.02 10.55
N SER A 179 26.18 40.58 9.32
CA SER A 179 27.19 41.21 8.47
C SER A 179 26.84 42.66 8.14
N PHE A 180 25.56 42.95 7.87
CA PHE A 180 25.08 44.31 7.67
C PHE A 180 25.29 45.19 8.91
N ILE A 181 24.90 44.71 10.10
CA ILE A 181 25.12 45.43 11.38
C ILE A 181 26.61 45.70 11.62
N GLN A 182 27.47 44.71 11.34
CA GLN A 182 28.92 44.86 11.49
C GLN A 182 29.48 45.96 10.58
N ASN A 183 29.02 46.05 9.33
CA ASN A 183 29.43 47.11 8.41
C ASN A 183 28.97 48.50 8.86
N GLU A 184 27.73 48.63 9.35
CA GLU A 184 27.24 49.90 9.92
C GLU A 184 28.06 50.34 11.14
N PHE A 185 28.44 49.40 12.01
CA PHE A 185 29.29 49.69 13.17
C PHE A 185 30.69 50.18 12.77
N ILE A 186 31.28 49.59 11.73
CA ILE A 186 32.58 50.02 11.17
C ILE A 186 32.46 51.45 10.62
N ASN A 187 31.40 51.75 9.86
CA ASN A 187 31.17 53.08 9.30
C ASN A 187 31.02 54.14 10.41
N CYS A 188 30.24 53.85 11.46
CA CYS A 188 30.10 54.76 12.60
C CYS A 188 31.44 54.99 13.32
N SER A 189 32.25 53.95 13.50
CA SER A 189 33.56 54.06 14.15
C SER A 189 34.50 54.98 13.38
N GLN A 190 34.55 54.85 12.05
CA GLN A 190 35.35 55.73 11.18
C GLN A 190 34.91 57.20 11.26
N VAL A 191 33.60 57.46 11.32
CA VAL A 191 33.08 58.83 11.48
C VAL A 191 33.48 59.42 12.84
N ILE A 192 33.45 58.61 13.91
CA ILE A 192 33.89 59.03 15.24
C ILE A 192 35.38 59.37 15.24
N GLU A 193 36.21 58.50 14.68
CA GLU A 193 37.66 58.73 14.55
C GLU A 193 37.94 60.03 13.79
N HIS A 194 37.28 60.24 12.65
CA HIS A 194 37.44 61.47 11.87
C HIS A 194 37.02 62.73 12.65
N ASN A 195 35.91 62.68 13.38
CA ASN A 195 35.47 63.81 14.20
C ASN A 195 36.44 64.09 15.36
N GLN A 196 37.04 63.06 15.96
CA GLN A 196 38.08 63.23 16.99
C GLN A 196 39.34 63.90 16.43
N GLU A 197 39.76 63.54 15.22
CA GLU A 197 40.86 64.21 14.52
C GLU A 197 40.55 65.70 14.30
N LEU A 198 39.34 66.04 13.84
CA LEU A 198 38.92 67.43 13.64
C LEU A 198 38.91 68.23 14.96
N ILE A 199 38.41 67.64 16.04
CA ILE A 199 38.44 68.26 17.38
C ILE A 199 39.88 68.51 17.82
N THR A 200 40.75 67.52 17.64
CA THR A 200 42.17 67.62 18.01
C THR A 200 42.87 68.72 17.20
N GLN A 201 42.58 68.82 15.90
CA GLN A 201 43.07 69.89 15.04
C GLN A 201 42.57 71.27 15.52
N SER A 202 41.28 71.41 15.81
CA SER A 202 40.70 72.66 16.34
C SER A 202 41.36 73.10 17.64
N GLN A 203 41.54 72.18 18.60
CA GLN A 203 42.21 72.47 19.87
C GLN A 203 43.68 72.88 19.67
N SER A 204 44.37 72.26 18.71
CA SER A 204 45.74 72.67 18.36
C SER A 204 45.78 74.08 17.78
N MET A 205 44.80 74.47 16.96
CA MET A 205 44.68 75.84 16.42
C MET A 205 44.35 76.87 17.50
N GLU A 206 43.45 76.58 18.44
CA GLU A 206 43.15 77.46 19.58
C GLU A 206 44.39 77.69 20.45
N ASN A 207 45.19 76.66 20.69
CA ASN A 207 46.46 76.80 21.40
C ASN A 207 47.48 77.67 20.65
N CYS A 208 47.44 77.70 19.31
CA CYS A 208 48.24 78.64 18.52
C CYS A 208 47.71 80.09 18.60
N ILE A 209 46.39 80.29 18.66
CA ILE A 209 45.78 81.62 18.77
C ILE A 209 46.02 82.25 20.15
N HIS A 210 46.04 81.44 21.21
CA HIS A 210 46.35 81.91 22.56
C HIS A 210 47.84 82.25 22.80
N ALA A 211 48.72 82.00 21.83
CA ALA A 211 50.12 82.40 21.90
C ALA A 211 50.37 83.88 21.48
N GLU A 212 49.39 84.58 20.88
CA GLU A 212 49.57 85.95 20.37
C GLU A 212 48.38 86.90 20.63
N VAL A 213 48.04 87.19 21.91
CA VAL A 213 47.29 88.43 22.23
C VAL A 213 47.70 88.99 23.59
N PRO A 214 48.31 90.19 23.67
CA PRO A 214 48.49 90.92 24.93
C PRO A 214 47.16 91.51 25.41
N LEU A 215 46.81 91.29 26.68
CA LEU A 215 45.67 91.88 27.36
C LEU A 215 45.65 93.41 27.26
N ARG A 216 44.55 93.99 26.76
CA ARG A 216 44.07 95.32 27.19
C ARG A 216 42.64 95.22 27.69
N THR A 217 42.49 95.58 28.95
CA THR A 217 41.28 95.73 29.76
C THR A 217 40.28 96.73 29.16
N PHE A 218 38.99 96.39 29.17
CA PHE A 218 37.91 97.38 29.29
C PHE A 218 36.70 96.80 30.04
N GLN A 219 36.31 97.48 31.11
CA GLN A 219 35.08 97.30 31.88
C GLN A 219 33.90 97.99 31.17
N GLU A 220 32.70 97.41 31.23
CA GLU A 220 31.48 98.01 31.83
C GLU A 220 30.17 97.35 31.35
N GLN A 221 29.44 96.82 32.35
CA GLN A 221 27.99 96.91 32.65
C GLN A 221 26.92 97.04 31.54
N SER A 222 25.91 96.16 31.60
CA SER A 222 24.44 96.43 31.75
C SER A 222 23.63 95.19 31.30
N GLN A 223 22.86 94.51 32.17
CA GLN A 223 21.47 94.74 32.63
C GLN A 223 20.34 94.27 31.68
N TYR A 224 19.33 93.60 32.28
CA TYR A 224 18.01 93.12 31.76
C TYR A 224 18.01 91.86 30.88
N GLY A 225 17.13 90.86 31.00
CA GLY A 225 15.96 90.62 31.85
C GLY A 225 15.16 89.40 31.30
N LEU A 226 14.50 88.63 32.18
CA LEU A 226 13.21 87.86 32.06
C LEU A 226 12.82 87.27 30.68
N THR A 227 12.34 86.03 30.49
CA THR A 227 11.26 85.27 31.18
C THR A 227 11.07 83.90 30.48
N GLN A 228 10.63 82.86 31.24
CA GLN A 228 9.53 81.87 30.98
C GLN A 228 9.30 81.31 29.54
N THR A 229 8.91 80.06 29.23
CA THR A 229 8.14 79.01 29.93
C THR A 229 8.07 77.73 29.07
N LEU A 230 7.98 76.56 29.75
CA LEU A 230 7.10 75.39 29.56
C LEU A 230 6.84 74.71 28.18
N ASN A 231 6.87 73.36 28.27
CA ASN A 231 5.99 72.35 27.64
C ASN A 231 6.10 72.19 26.10
N GLU A 232 6.01 71.00 25.49
CA GLU A 232 5.00 69.95 25.67
C GLU A 232 5.33 68.71 24.78
N THR A 233 4.88 67.52 25.22
CA THR A 233 4.43 66.34 24.42
C THR A 233 5.45 65.60 23.52
N ALA A 234 5.81 64.32 23.72
CA ALA A 234 5.00 63.12 23.99
C ALA A 234 3.73 63.02 23.11
N LYS A 235 3.88 62.46 21.90
CA LYS A 235 2.77 61.85 21.15
C LYS A 235 3.05 60.36 20.93
N TYR A 236 2.33 59.61 21.74
CA TYR A 236 1.88 58.24 21.57
C TYR A 236 0.71 58.26 20.57
N ASP A 237 0.68 57.36 19.60
CA ASP A 237 -0.54 56.90 18.93
C ASP A 237 -0.46 55.36 18.86
N GLY A 238 -1.36 54.69 19.59
CA GLY A 238 -1.83 53.34 19.26
C GLY A 238 -2.97 53.46 18.24
N TYR A 239 -3.59 52.46 17.63
CA TYR A 239 -3.66 50.99 17.68
C TYR A 239 -4.12 50.55 16.27
N ASP A 240 -3.95 49.29 15.87
CA ASP A 240 -5.13 48.49 15.50
C ASP A 240 -4.85 46.98 15.44
N TYR A 241 -5.70 46.26 16.17
CA TYR A 241 -5.94 44.83 16.13
C TYR A 241 -7.22 44.66 15.29
N GLU A 242 -7.17 43.93 14.17
CA GLU A 242 -8.37 43.31 13.61
C GLU A 242 -8.26 41.78 13.78
N MET A 243 -9.23 41.24 14.51
CA MET A 243 -9.63 39.83 14.45
C MET A 243 -10.47 39.63 13.19
N PHE A 244 -10.07 38.69 12.34
CA PHE A 244 -10.97 37.75 11.64
C PHE A 244 -10.21 36.44 11.39
#